data_AF-A0A8T4YLC1-F1
#
_entry.id   AF-A0A8T4YLC1-F1
#
_cell.length_a   1.000
_cell.length_b   1.000
_cell.length_c   1.000
_cell.angle_alpha   90.00
_cell.angle_beta   90.00
_cell.angle_gamma   90.00
#
_symmetry.space_group_name_H-M   'P 1'
#
loop_
_entity.id
_entity.type
_entity.pdbx_description
1 polymer ?
#
loop_
_entity_poly.entity_id
_entity_poly.type
_entity_poly.pdbx_seq_one_letter_code
_entity_poly.pdbx_strand_id
1 'polypeptide(L)'
;ERLSKVEEALAQIQGKFDKLVGILGYKPHDPEDELKALRIKKEKYDRLKPIANKYEEKAKDFEENIGKKLKLEEGERRLREFISSLGYDAKRHEEIKREFDLLRDKLVEGKTKLENLKTRLDEEERKIATSGNEIRQLESEISKLKAKCDKIEDFKSKLEKIREAFSKDGVQRMLRQKLTPYISEFATRYVERFNLDITGIMVDEDLEVTVMRGGETTPLSLLSGGEKVAIAIALRLAIAKALAETLSTIIMDEPTIHLDEERRKELVEVVKSFFREGAVVPQMVIITHDRELEEVADTLYQVEKINGVSKIVG
;
A
#
# COMPACT_ATOMS: atom_id res chain seq x y z
N GLU A 1 -62.63 160.14 -22.63
CA GLU A 1 -61.69 159.14 -23.18
C GLU A 1 -60.63 158.59 -22.21
N ARG A 2 -60.05 159.34 -21.26
CA ARG A 2 -58.97 158.80 -20.39
C ARG A 2 -59.41 157.87 -19.23
N LEU A 3 -60.63 157.96 -18.72
CA LEU A 3 -61.09 157.08 -17.62
C LEU A 3 -61.36 155.63 -18.05
N SER A 4 -61.93 155.44 -19.25
CA SER A 4 -62.34 154.11 -19.73
C SER A 4 -61.17 153.13 -19.93
N LYS A 5 -59.96 153.62 -20.26
CA LYS A 5 -58.77 152.76 -20.42
C LYS A 5 -58.19 152.23 -19.11
N VAL A 6 -58.42 152.92 -17.99
CA VAL A 6 -57.93 152.48 -16.67
C VAL A 6 -58.84 151.40 -16.08
N GLU A 7 -60.15 151.51 -16.33
CA GLU A 7 -61.14 150.50 -15.91
C GLU A 7 -60.95 149.16 -16.64
N GLU A 8 -60.63 149.16 -17.94
CA GLU A 8 -60.30 147.93 -18.68
C GLU A 8 -59.03 147.23 -18.16
N ALA A 9 -57.98 147.99 -17.81
CA ALA A 9 -56.75 147.42 -17.27
C ALA A 9 -56.94 146.78 -15.89
N LEU A 10 -57.77 147.41 -15.03
CA LEU A 10 -58.13 146.86 -13.73
C LEU A 10 -58.94 145.56 -13.89
N ALA A 11 -59.91 145.53 -14.81
CA ALA A 11 -60.69 144.31 -15.08
C ALA A 11 -59.81 143.13 -15.54
N GLN A 12 -58.79 143.39 -16.38
CA GLN A 12 -57.83 142.35 -16.78
C GLN A 12 -56.96 141.85 -15.61
N ILE A 13 -56.51 142.75 -14.73
CA ILE A 13 -55.71 142.37 -13.55
C ILE A 13 -56.58 141.56 -12.58
N GLN A 14 -57.82 141.96 -12.36
CA GLN A 14 -58.77 141.24 -11.52
C GLN A 14 -59.04 139.83 -12.05
N GLY A 15 -59.25 139.69 -13.37
CA GLY A 15 -59.44 138.38 -14.01
C GLY A 15 -58.21 137.47 -13.92
N LYS A 16 -56.99 138.02 -13.95
CA LYS A 16 -55.77 137.24 -13.70
C LYS A 16 -55.62 136.84 -12.23
N PHE A 17 -56.01 137.72 -11.31
CA PHE A 17 -55.98 137.44 -9.88
C PHE A 17 -56.94 136.29 -9.49
N ASP A 18 -58.17 136.31 -10.00
CA ASP A 18 -59.16 135.27 -9.72
C ASP A 18 -58.74 133.89 -10.29
N LYS A 19 -58.06 133.86 -11.45
CA LYS A 19 -57.46 132.62 -11.98
C LYS A 19 -56.39 132.04 -11.05
N LEU A 20 -55.54 132.89 -10.47
CA LEU A 20 -54.48 132.44 -9.56
C LEU A 20 -55.05 131.90 -8.24
N VAL A 21 -56.07 132.56 -7.69
CA VAL A 21 -56.81 132.07 -6.51
C VAL A 21 -57.51 130.74 -6.81
N GLY A 22 -58.04 130.56 -8.02
CA GLY A 22 -58.62 129.28 -8.47
C GLY A 22 -57.63 128.11 -8.50
N ILE A 23 -56.37 128.36 -8.87
CA ILE A 23 -55.31 127.31 -8.88
C ILE A 23 -54.87 126.95 -7.45
N LEU A 24 -54.74 127.96 -6.57
CA LEU A 24 -54.39 127.74 -5.17
C LEU A 24 -55.53 127.09 -4.38
N GLY A 25 -56.78 127.26 -4.84
CA GLY A 25 -57.99 126.78 -4.17
C GLY A 25 -58.40 127.62 -2.94
N TYR A 26 -57.64 128.67 -2.62
CA TYR A 26 -57.91 129.61 -1.54
C TYR A 26 -57.20 130.95 -1.81
N LYS A 27 -57.65 132.05 -1.17
CA LYS A 27 -57.05 133.38 -1.31
C LYS A 27 -56.02 133.61 -0.19
N PRO A 28 -54.70 133.60 -0.48
CA PRO A 28 -53.68 133.75 0.54
C PRO A 28 -53.72 135.17 1.13
N HIS A 29 -53.65 135.26 2.46
CA HIS A 29 -53.68 136.54 3.18
C HIS A 29 -52.32 137.25 3.09
N ASP A 30 -51.23 136.48 3.15
CA ASP A 30 -49.84 136.87 2.86
C ASP A 30 -49.12 135.69 2.17
N PRO A 31 -48.91 135.74 0.84
CA PRO A 31 -48.37 134.63 0.07
C PRO A 31 -46.95 134.22 0.47
N GLU A 32 -46.12 135.15 0.96
CA GLU A 32 -44.72 134.84 1.30
C GLU A 32 -44.60 134.00 2.57
N ASP A 33 -45.43 134.30 3.57
CA ASP A 33 -45.36 133.63 4.87
C ASP A 33 -45.97 132.21 4.83
N GLU A 34 -47.05 132.03 4.05
CA GLU A 34 -47.59 130.70 3.78
C GLU A 34 -46.64 129.83 2.96
N LEU A 35 -45.91 130.40 2.00
CA LEU A 35 -44.88 129.67 1.26
C LEU A 35 -43.76 129.20 2.20
N LYS A 36 -43.37 130.03 3.18
CA LYS A 36 -42.43 129.65 4.25
C LYS A 36 -42.97 128.49 5.10
N ALA A 37 -44.22 128.55 5.53
CA ALA A 37 -44.85 127.48 6.30
C ALA A 37 -44.96 126.17 5.51
N LEU A 38 -45.30 126.25 4.22
CA LEU A 38 -45.35 125.09 3.32
C LEU A 38 -43.96 124.52 3.06
N ARG A 39 -42.92 125.35 2.94
CA ARG A 39 -41.52 124.89 2.84
C ARG A 39 -41.09 124.11 4.09
N ILE A 40 -41.44 124.58 5.29
CA ILE A 40 -41.15 123.86 6.55
C ILE A 40 -41.91 122.52 6.62
N LYS A 41 -43.18 122.49 6.20
CA LYS A 41 -43.96 121.24 6.14
C LYS A 41 -43.39 120.27 5.09
N LYS A 42 -42.94 120.77 3.95
CA LYS A 42 -42.28 119.98 2.90
C LYS A 42 -40.96 119.41 3.39
N GLU A 43 -40.12 120.18 4.08
CA GLU A 43 -38.90 119.65 4.71
C GLU A 43 -39.19 118.56 5.75
N LYS A 44 -40.24 118.72 6.56
CA LYS A 44 -40.67 117.66 7.49
C LYS A 44 -41.15 116.41 6.75
N TYR A 45 -41.91 116.56 5.68
CA TYR A 45 -42.35 115.44 4.84
C TYR A 45 -41.16 114.72 4.18
N ASP A 46 -40.24 115.47 3.58
CA ASP A 46 -39.05 114.95 2.92
C ASP A 46 -38.12 114.23 3.91
N ARG A 47 -38.05 114.66 5.18
CA ARG A 47 -37.34 113.95 6.25
C ARG A 47 -38.04 112.67 6.73
N LEU A 48 -39.38 112.67 6.82
CA LEU A 48 -40.14 111.55 7.39
C LEU A 48 -40.45 110.45 6.37
N LYS A 49 -40.60 110.79 5.08
CA LYS A 49 -40.89 109.83 4.00
C LYS A 49 -39.89 108.66 3.90
N PRO A 50 -38.56 108.87 3.90
CA PRO A 50 -37.62 107.75 3.86
C PRO A 50 -37.66 106.87 5.12
N ILE A 51 -38.00 107.46 6.29
CA ILE A 51 -38.15 106.71 7.54
C ILE A 51 -39.40 105.81 7.46
N ALA A 52 -40.53 106.34 7.01
CA ALA A 52 -41.77 105.58 6.84
C ALA A 52 -41.57 104.39 5.86
N ASN A 53 -40.94 104.63 4.72
CA ASN A 53 -40.63 103.57 3.75
C ASN A 53 -39.76 102.46 4.36
N LYS A 54 -38.77 102.82 5.19
CA LYS A 54 -37.90 101.83 5.86
C LYS A 54 -38.65 100.98 6.89
N TYR A 55 -39.65 101.54 7.56
CA TYR A 55 -40.50 100.77 8.48
C TYR A 55 -41.50 99.88 7.73
N GLU A 56 -42.02 100.31 6.58
CA GLU A 56 -42.85 99.46 5.71
C GLU A 56 -42.06 98.26 5.15
N GLU A 57 -40.81 98.48 4.73
CA GLU A 57 -39.92 97.42 4.26
C GLU A 57 -39.62 96.41 5.37
N LYS A 58 -39.29 96.87 6.57
CA LYS A 58 -39.11 96.00 7.75
C LYS A 58 -40.38 95.25 8.15
N ALA A 59 -41.57 95.86 8.00
CA ALA A 59 -42.82 95.18 8.29
C ALA A 59 -43.07 94.02 7.32
N LYS A 60 -42.78 94.23 6.02
CA LYS A 60 -42.83 93.15 5.01
C LYS A 60 -41.84 92.04 5.31
N ASP A 61 -40.60 92.36 5.66
CA ASP A 61 -39.60 91.37 6.05
C ASP A 61 -40.03 90.57 7.29
N PHE A 62 -40.66 91.23 8.26
CA PHE A 62 -41.15 90.57 9.47
C PHE A 62 -42.32 89.62 9.17
N GLU A 63 -43.26 90.03 8.31
CA GLU A 63 -44.36 89.18 7.84
C GLU A 63 -43.84 87.95 7.06
N GLU A 64 -42.85 88.14 6.17
CA GLU A 64 -42.23 87.03 5.44
C GLU A 64 -41.56 86.04 6.40
N ASN A 65 -40.84 86.54 7.41
CA ASN A 65 -40.16 85.70 8.40
C ASN A 65 -41.15 84.96 9.31
N ILE A 66 -42.28 85.57 9.69
CA ILE A 66 -43.37 84.86 10.37
C ILE A 66 -43.92 83.73 9.49
N GLY A 67 -44.13 83.99 8.20
CA GLY A 67 -44.57 82.99 7.24
C GLY A 67 -43.59 81.81 7.12
N LYS A 68 -42.28 82.09 7.11
CA LYS A 68 -41.23 81.05 7.12
C LYS A 68 -41.24 80.22 8.41
N LYS A 69 -41.37 80.88 9.56
CA LYS A 69 -41.44 80.22 10.88
C LYS A 69 -42.63 79.27 10.96
N LEU A 70 -43.82 79.70 10.56
CA LEU A 70 -45.02 78.87 10.58
C LEU A 70 -44.89 77.63 9.68
N LYS A 71 -44.29 77.77 8.48
CA LYS A 71 -44.01 76.62 7.60
C LYS A 71 -43.04 75.62 8.22
N LEU A 72 -42.02 76.11 8.93
CA LEU A 72 -41.08 75.24 9.65
C LEU A 72 -41.76 74.52 10.83
N GLU A 73 -42.60 75.22 11.59
CA GLU A 73 -43.38 74.62 12.70
C GLU A 73 -44.38 73.56 12.20
N GLU A 74 -45.05 73.80 11.06
CA GLU A 74 -45.89 72.79 10.42
C GLU A 74 -45.08 71.58 9.94
N GLY A 75 -43.92 71.82 9.32
CA GLY A 75 -43.01 70.77 8.88
C GLY A 75 -42.52 69.91 10.05
N GLU A 76 -42.15 70.56 11.16
CA GLU A 76 -41.75 69.92 12.40
C GLU A 76 -42.88 69.07 12.99
N ARG A 77 -44.11 69.61 13.01
CA ARG A 77 -45.28 68.87 13.50
C ARG A 77 -45.54 67.62 12.67
N ARG A 78 -45.51 67.73 11.33
CA ARG A 78 -45.67 66.59 10.42
C ARG A 78 -44.60 65.53 10.64
N LEU A 79 -43.34 65.94 10.84
CA LEU A 79 -42.24 65.01 11.13
C LEU A 79 -42.44 64.30 12.47
N ARG A 80 -42.89 65.00 13.51
CA ARG A 80 -43.18 64.39 14.82
C ARG A 80 -44.33 63.39 14.74
N GLU A 81 -45.42 63.73 14.04
CA GLU A 81 -46.55 62.83 13.79
C GLU A 81 -46.11 61.59 13.01
N PHE A 82 -45.29 61.77 11.96
CA PHE A 82 -44.73 60.67 11.18
C PHE A 82 -43.85 59.75 12.03
N ILE A 83 -42.90 60.30 12.80
CA ILE A 83 -42.03 59.52 13.70
C ILE A 83 -42.86 58.74 14.72
N SER A 84 -43.90 59.34 15.28
CA SER A 84 -44.80 58.66 16.21
C SER A 84 -45.60 57.55 15.53
N SER A 85 -46.01 57.73 14.27
CA SER A 85 -46.76 56.73 13.50
C SER A 85 -45.93 55.49 13.13
N LEU A 86 -44.59 55.61 13.11
CA LEU A 86 -43.69 54.48 12.83
C LEU A 86 -43.69 53.43 13.95
N GLY A 87 -44.23 53.73 15.14
CA GLY A 87 -44.40 52.75 16.22
C GLY A 87 -43.09 52.12 16.69
N TYR A 88 -41.96 52.84 16.54
CA TYR A 88 -40.64 52.34 16.90
C TYR A 88 -40.53 52.13 18.42
N ASP A 89 -40.33 50.87 18.83
CA ASP A 89 -40.04 50.49 20.19
C ASP A 89 -38.56 50.10 20.31
N ALA A 90 -37.79 50.98 20.95
CA ALA A 90 -36.36 50.78 21.16
C ALA A 90 -36.05 49.51 21.97
N LYS A 91 -36.88 49.15 22.95
CA LYS A 91 -36.67 47.96 23.79
C LYS A 91 -36.92 46.70 22.97
N ARG A 92 -38.01 46.65 22.22
CA ARG A 92 -38.32 45.51 21.35
C ARG A 92 -37.26 45.32 20.26
N HIS A 93 -36.74 46.40 19.69
CA HIS A 93 -35.61 46.33 18.75
C HIS A 93 -34.38 45.71 19.43
N GLU A 94 -33.99 46.20 20.62
CA GLU A 94 -32.84 45.66 21.33
C GLU A 94 -33.00 44.17 21.69
N GLU A 95 -34.18 43.74 22.10
CA GLU A 95 -34.49 42.34 22.38
C GLU A 95 -34.33 41.45 21.15
N ILE A 96 -34.96 41.84 20.03
CA ILE A 96 -34.86 41.12 18.75
C ILE A 96 -33.41 41.09 18.26
N LYS A 97 -32.67 42.19 18.42
CA LYS A 97 -31.25 42.27 18.05
C LYS A 97 -30.40 41.29 18.86
N ARG A 98 -30.62 41.22 20.19
CA ARG A 98 -29.90 40.27 21.06
C ARG A 98 -30.21 38.82 20.68
N GLU A 99 -31.47 38.51 20.41
CA GLU A 99 -31.87 37.16 19.98
C GLU A 99 -31.25 36.81 18.62
N PHE A 100 -31.26 37.74 17.66
CA PHE A 100 -30.62 37.59 16.37
C PHE A 100 -29.12 37.33 16.50
N ASP A 101 -28.40 38.13 17.29
CA ASP A 101 -26.97 37.97 17.52
C ASP A 101 -26.66 36.60 18.14
N LEU A 102 -27.44 36.17 19.14
CA LEU A 102 -27.29 34.85 19.76
C LEU A 102 -27.51 33.70 18.76
N LEU A 103 -28.56 33.79 17.94
CA LEU A 103 -28.86 32.78 16.93
C LEU A 103 -27.80 32.75 15.83
N ARG A 104 -27.30 33.92 15.41
CA ARG A 104 -26.20 34.04 14.44
C ARG A 104 -24.95 33.33 14.96
N ASP A 105 -24.57 33.58 16.21
CA ASP A 105 -23.36 33.00 16.79
C ASP A 105 -23.49 31.46 16.92
N LYS A 106 -24.65 30.96 17.35
CA LYS A 106 -24.95 29.52 17.35
C LYS A 106 -24.89 28.90 15.95
N LEU A 107 -25.37 29.61 14.93
CA LEU A 107 -25.35 29.15 13.55
C LEU A 107 -23.92 29.07 12.99
N VAL A 108 -23.06 30.04 13.34
CA VAL A 108 -21.64 30.02 12.98
C VAL A 108 -20.92 28.84 13.66
N GLU A 109 -21.16 28.64 14.95
CA GLU A 109 -20.60 27.50 15.71
C GLU A 109 -21.05 26.16 15.12
N GLY A 110 -22.35 26.02 14.85
CA GLY A 110 -22.92 24.81 14.24
C GLY A 110 -22.35 24.51 12.86
N LYS A 111 -22.19 25.53 12.00
CA LYS A 111 -21.54 25.38 10.69
C LYS A 111 -20.09 24.93 10.82
N THR A 112 -19.36 25.49 11.77
CA THR A 112 -17.95 25.13 12.01
C THR A 112 -17.82 23.67 12.48
N LYS A 113 -18.70 23.24 13.39
CA LYS A 113 -18.75 21.83 13.84
C LYS A 113 -19.08 20.88 12.69
N LEU A 114 -20.05 21.25 11.85
CA LEU A 114 -20.44 20.45 10.69
C LEU A 114 -19.27 20.28 9.71
N GLU A 115 -18.55 21.37 9.42
CA GLU A 115 -17.39 21.34 8.51
C GLU A 115 -16.29 20.43 9.06
N ASN A 116 -15.97 20.55 10.36
CA ASN A 116 -14.99 19.68 11.00
C ASN A 116 -15.40 18.20 10.98
N LEU A 117 -16.69 17.90 11.17
CA LEU A 117 -17.21 16.54 11.10
C LEU A 117 -17.11 15.96 9.68
N LYS A 118 -17.39 16.77 8.65
CA LYS A 118 -17.23 16.34 7.25
C LYS A 118 -15.77 16.01 6.92
N THR A 119 -14.83 16.87 7.30
CA THR A 119 -13.41 16.60 7.08
C THR A 119 -12.96 15.31 7.74
N ARG A 120 -13.41 15.06 8.99
CA ARG A 120 -13.12 13.80 9.68
C ARG A 120 -13.75 12.59 9.00
N LEU A 121 -14.97 12.72 8.48
CA LEU A 121 -15.62 11.66 7.73
C LEU A 121 -14.81 11.30 6.48
N ASP A 122 -14.40 12.30 5.69
CA ASP A 122 -13.59 12.11 4.50
C ASP A 122 -12.24 11.43 4.82
N GLU A 123 -11.61 11.80 5.94
CA GLU A 123 -10.37 11.17 6.41
C GLU A 123 -10.58 9.68 6.77
N GLU A 124 -11.64 9.36 7.50
CA GLU A 124 -11.95 7.98 7.87
C GLU A 124 -12.35 7.13 6.65
N GLU A 125 -13.10 7.69 5.70
CA GLU A 125 -13.43 7.01 4.43
C GLU A 125 -12.17 6.67 3.63
N ARG A 126 -11.19 7.58 3.58
CA ARG A 126 -9.90 7.32 2.95
C ARG A 126 -9.13 6.20 3.64
N LYS A 127 -9.11 6.18 4.98
CA LYS A 127 -8.46 5.11 5.76
C LYS A 127 -9.12 3.75 5.52
N ILE A 128 -10.45 3.70 5.47
CA ILE A 128 -11.19 2.47 5.17
C ILE A 128 -10.83 1.98 3.77
N ALA A 129 -10.75 2.87 2.78
CA ALA A 129 -10.37 2.52 1.42
C ALA A 129 -8.94 1.95 1.34
N THR A 130 -7.97 2.57 2.03
CA THR A 130 -6.59 2.06 2.06
C THR A 130 -6.50 0.69 2.73
N SER A 131 -7.09 0.53 3.91
CA SER A 131 -7.11 -0.76 4.63
C SER A 131 -7.82 -1.85 3.82
N GLY A 132 -8.90 -1.51 3.10
CA GLY A 132 -9.60 -2.44 2.22
C GLY A 132 -8.72 -2.95 1.07
N ASN A 133 -7.86 -2.11 0.51
CA ASN A 133 -6.90 -2.52 -0.51
C ASN A 133 -5.79 -3.43 0.06
N GLU A 134 -5.29 -3.12 1.25
CA GLU A 134 -4.30 -3.96 1.95
C GLU A 134 -4.86 -5.35 2.27
N ILE A 135 -6.11 -5.43 2.75
CA ILE A 135 -6.79 -6.71 3.01
C ILE A 135 -6.86 -7.54 1.72
N ARG A 136 -7.27 -6.95 0.59
CA ARG A 136 -7.34 -7.67 -0.69
C ARG A 136 -5.97 -8.18 -1.15
N GLN A 137 -4.91 -7.41 -0.93
CA GLN A 137 -3.54 -7.85 -1.25
C GLN A 137 -3.14 -9.05 -0.39
N LEU A 138 -3.36 -8.97 0.93
CA LEU A 138 -3.08 -10.06 1.86
C LEU A 138 -3.88 -11.32 1.54
N GLU A 139 -5.17 -11.20 1.21
CA GLU A 139 -6.00 -12.33 0.79
C GLU A 139 -5.45 -13.03 -0.47
N SER A 140 -4.97 -12.26 -1.45
CA SER A 140 -4.31 -12.80 -2.65
C SER A 140 -3.02 -13.55 -2.31
N GLU A 141 -2.21 -13.01 -1.40
CA GLU A 141 -0.97 -13.66 -0.95
C GLU A 141 -1.25 -14.95 -0.18
N ILE A 142 -2.23 -14.94 0.73
CA ILE A 142 -2.65 -16.13 1.48
C ILE A 142 -3.11 -17.23 0.51
N SER A 143 -3.88 -16.89 -0.52
CA SER A 143 -4.31 -17.86 -1.53
C SER A 143 -3.11 -18.49 -2.27
N LYS A 144 -2.13 -17.69 -2.67
CA LYS A 144 -0.90 -18.17 -3.32
C LYS A 144 -0.07 -19.06 -2.40
N LEU A 145 0.04 -18.71 -1.13
CA LEU A 145 0.79 -19.50 -0.14
C LEU A 145 0.11 -20.83 0.14
N LYS A 146 -1.22 -20.86 0.29
CA LYS A 146 -1.98 -22.12 0.45
C LYS A 146 -1.73 -23.08 -0.71
N ALA A 147 -1.85 -22.60 -1.95
CA ALA A 147 -1.58 -23.42 -3.14
C ALA A 147 -0.13 -23.95 -3.20
N LYS A 148 0.84 -23.24 -2.62
CA LYS A 148 2.22 -23.73 -2.48
C LYS A 148 2.33 -24.80 -1.40
N CYS A 149 1.69 -24.61 -0.25
CA CYS A 149 1.66 -25.60 0.82
C CYS A 149 1.07 -26.92 0.34
N ASP A 150 -0.06 -26.89 -0.38
CA ASP A 150 -0.72 -28.09 -0.89
C ASP A 150 0.21 -28.91 -1.81
N LYS A 151 0.99 -28.22 -2.67
CA LYS A 151 1.97 -28.87 -3.55
C LYS A 151 3.11 -29.52 -2.76
N ILE A 152 3.59 -28.86 -1.71
CA ILE A 152 4.67 -29.39 -0.86
C ILE A 152 4.16 -30.61 -0.09
N GLU A 153 2.92 -30.56 0.38
CA GLU A 153 2.30 -31.67 1.12
C GLU A 153 2.08 -32.90 0.23
N ASP A 154 1.60 -32.72 -1.00
CA ASP A 154 1.51 -33.79 -2.00
C ASP A 154 2.90 -34.38 -2.33
N PHE A 155 3.91 -33.53 -2.52
CA PHE A 155 5.27 -34.00 -2.77
C PHE A 155 5.85 -34.79 -1.60
N LYS A 156 5.64 -34.30 -0.36
CA LYS A 156 6.03 -35.01 0.86
C LYS A 156 5.38 -36.39 0.93
N SER A 157 4.07 -36.48 0.68
CA SER A 157 3.36 -37.75 0.70
C SER A 157 3.92 -38.74 -0.34
N LYS A 158 4.25 -38.27 -1.54
CA LYS A 158 4.91 -39.10 -2.57
C LYS A 158 6.28 -39.60 -2.13
N LEU A 159 7.10 -38.75 -1.51
CA LEU A 159 8.40 -39.15 -0.98
C LEU A 159 8.28 -40.17 0.16
N GLU A 160 7.30 -40.02 1.04
CA GLU A 160 7.05 -40.98 2.12
C GLU A 160 6.69 -42.36 1.55
N LYS A 161 5.81 -42.42 0.55
CA LYS A 161 5.47 -43.67 -0.15
C LYS A 161 6.68 -44.32 -0.82
N ILE A 162 7.53 -43.54 -1.49
CA ILE A 162 8.76 -44.06 -2.11
C ILE A 162 9.69 -44.60 -1.02
N ARG A 163 9.89 -43.84 0.06
CA ARG A 163 10.77 -44.25 1.16
C ARG A 163 10.29 -45.53 1.83
N GLU A 164 8.98 -45.66 2.04
CA GLU A 164 8.36 -46.88 2.58
C GLU A 164 8.52 -48.06 1.62
N ALA A 165 8.25 -47.86 0.32
CA ALA A 165 8.43 -48.89 -0.69
C ALA A 165 9.88 -49.39 -0.79
N PHE A 166 10.88 -48.50 -0.70
CA PHE A 166 12.30 -48.87 -0.74
C PHE A 166 12.91 -49.16 0.64
N SER A 167 12.09 -49.25 1.69
CA SER A 167 12.54 -49.63 3.03
C SER A 167 13.03 -51.09 3.08
N LYS A 168 13.66 -51.46 4.21
CA LYS A 168 14.10 -52.83 4.47
C LYS A 168 12.96 -53.84 4.39
N ASP A 169 11.75 -53.41 4.70
CA ASP A 169 10.52 -54.23 4.78
C ASP A 169 9.69 -54.21 3.51
N GLY A 170 9.96 -53.26 2.59
CA GLY A 170 9.29 -53.16 1.31
C GLY A 170 9.95 -53.99 0.22
N VAL A 171 10.29 -53.35 -0.90
CA VAL A 171 10.91 -53.95 -2.09
C VAL A 171 12.20 -54.70 -1.73
N GLN A 172 13.00 -54.21 -0.78
CA GLN A 172 14.22 -54.89 -0.39
C GLN A 172 13.94 -56.27 0.19
N ARG A 173 12.92 -56.42 1.05
CA ARG A 173 12.51 -57.72 1.59
C ARG A 173 12.01 -58.65 0.50
N MET A 174 11.18 -58.13 -0.41
CA MET A 174 10.69 -58.90 -1.56
C MET A 174 11.85 -59.41 -2.45
N LEU A 175 12.88 -58.58 -2.66
CA LEU A 175 14.08 -58.97 -3.39
C LEU A 175 14.87 -60.05 -2.65
N ARG A 176 15.08 -59.92 -1.33
CA ARG A 176 15.77 -60.95 -0.53
C ARG A 176 15.00 -62.27 -0.58
N GLN A 177 13.70 -62.26 -0.28
CA GLN A 177 12.84 -63.45 -0.39
C GLN A 177 12.94 -64.16 -1.74
N LYS A 178 13.02 -63.38 -2.82
CA LYS A 178 13.13 -63.94 -4.17
C LYS A 178 14.53 -64.43 -4.50
N LEU A 179 15.59 -63.70 -4.14
CA LEU A 179 16.97 -63.96 -4.56
C LEU A 179 17.70 -64.95 -3.66
N THR A 180 17.44 -64.92 -2.36
CA THR A 180 18.14 -65.74 -1.36
C THR A 180 18.10 -67.25 -1.69
N PRO A 181 16.98 -67.85 -2.14
CA PRO A 181 16.97 -69.25 -2.56
C PRO A 181 17.91 -69.55 -3.74
N TYR A 182 17.95 -68.67 -4.75
CA TYR A 182 18.87 -68.84 -5.89
C TYR A 182 20.33 -68.68 -5.47
N ILE A 183 20.62 -67.71 -4.59
CA ILE A 183 21.98 -67.53 -4.05
C ILE A 183 22.41 -68.79 -3.30
N SER A 184 21.54 -69.36 -2.45
CA SER A 184 21.82 -70.60 -1.71
C SER A 184 22.07 -71.78 -2.65
N GLU A 185 21.24 -71.95 -3.69
CA GLU A 185 21.40 -73.01 -4.69
C GLU A 185 22.74 -72.90 -5.44
N PHE A 186 23.06 -71.70 -5.96
CA PHE A 186 24.31 -71.51 -6.70
C PHE A 186 25.54 -71.58 -5.80
N ALA A 187 25.48 -71.02 -4.59
CA ALA A 187 26.59 -71.08 -3.64
C ALA A 187 26.88 -72.53 -3.25
N THR A 188 25.84 -73.33 -3.00
CA THR A 188 25.98 -74.77 -2.74
C THR A 188 26.65 -75.47 -3.92
N ARG A 189 26.19 -75.24 -5.15
CA ARG A 189 26.79 -75.83 -6.35
C ARG A 189 28.26 -75.46 -6.55
N TYR A 190 28.68 -74.27 -6.10
CA TYR A 190 30.06 -73.83 -6.19
C TYR A 190 30.92 -74.39 -5.06
N VAL A 191 30.40 -74.46 -3.84
CA VAL A 191 31.16 -75.00 -2.71
C VAL A 191 31.37 -76.51 -2.83
N GLU A 192 30.44 -77.25 -3.43
CA GLU A 192 30.58 -78.69 -3.71
C GLU A 192 31.75 -78.99 -4.66
N ARG A 193 32.17 -78.02 -5.47
CA ARG A 193 33.36 -78.12 -6.35
C ARG A 193 34.65 -77.81 -5.62
N PHE A 194 34.56 -77.20 -4.44
CA PHE A 194 35.69 -77.05 -3.56
C PHE A 194 35.84 -78.36 -2.79
N ASN A 195 37.06 -78.84 -2.65
CA ASN A 195 37.37 -80.09 -1.96
C ASN A 195 37.24 -79.92 -0.42
N LEU A 196 36.02 -79.60 0.05
CA LEU A 196 35.68 -79.25 1.43
C LEU A 196 34.59 -80.19 1.97
N ASP A 197 34.57 -80.39 3.30
CA ASP A 197 33.51 -81.12 4.01
C ASP A 197 32.25 -80.25 4.19
N ILE A 198 31.77 -79.64 3.12
CA ILE A 198 30.59 -78.75 3.11
C ILE A 198 29.65 -79.21 1.99
N THR A 199 28.44 -79.58 2.37
CA THR A 199 27.42 -80.12 1.45
C THR A 199 26.30 -79.12 1.15
N GLY A 200 26.35 -77.92 1.71
CA GLY A 200 25.31 -76.91 1.50
C GLY A 200 25.67 -75.54 2.07
N ILE A 201 25.18 -74.51 1.40
CA ILE A 201 25.20 -73.12 1.89
C ILE A 201 23.76 -72.62 1.88
N MET A 202 23.29 -72.16 3.03
CA MET A 202 21.98 -71.53 3.19
C MET A 202 22.17 -70.07 3.55
N VAL A 203 21.53 -69.22 2.77
CA VAL A 203 21.37 -67.80 3.07
C VAL A 203 19.91 -67.59 3.48
N ASP A 204 19.62 -66.73 4.45
CA ASP A 204 18.24 -66.41 4.85
C ASP A 204 17.77 -65.02 4.38
N GLU A 205 16.55 -64.63 4.77
CA GLU A 205 15.99 -63.32 4.43
C GLU A 205 16.77 -62.15 5.05
N ASP A 206 17.55 -62.38 6.10
CA ASP A 206 18.38 -61.38 6.77
C ASP A 206 19.83 -61.36 6.21
N LEU A 207 20.10 -62.20 5.20
CA LEU A 207 21.40 -62.44 4.59
C LEU A 207 22.42 -63.09 5.54
N GLU A 208 21.94 -63.74 6.59
CA GLU A 208 22.78 -64.59 7.43
C GLU A 208 23.09 -65.88 6.68
N VAL A 209 24.36 -66.29 6.76
CA VAL A 209 24.87 -67.45 6.05
C VAL A 209 25.17 -68.57 7.04
N THR A 210 24.64 -69.74 6.74
CA THR A 210 24.93 -70.99 7.45
C THR A 210 25.40 -72.05 6.45
N VAL A 211 26.24 -72.96 6.92
CA VAL A 211 26.72 -74.07 6.09
C VAL A 211 26.24 -75.41 6.63
N MET A 212 26.02 -76.36 5.74
CA MET A 212 25.71 -77.74 6.09
C MET A 212 26.95 -78.61 5.96
N ARG A 213 27.28 -79.36 7.01
CA ARG A 213 28.28 -80.44 6.99
C ARG A 213 27.77 -81.62 7.78
N GLY A 214 27.95 -82.84 7.28
CA GLY A 214 27.54 -84.06 8.00
C GLY A 214 26.06 -84.11 8.41
N GLY A 215 25.18 -83.34 7.75
CA GLY A 215 23.76 -83.21 8.10
C GLY A 215 23.43 -82.18 9.19
N GLU A 216 24.42 -81.48 9.75
CA GLU A 216 24.24 -80.42 10.75
C GLU A 216 24.48 -79.03 10.14
N THR A 217 23.85 -78.01 10.74
CA THR A 217 24.04 -76.61 10.35
C THR A 217 25.08 -75.94 11.24
N THR A 218 26.07 -75.31 10.63
CA THR A 218 27.16 -74.63 11.31
C THR A 218 27.19 -73.15 10.90
N PRO A 219 27.27 -72.20 11.85
CA PRO A 219 27.44 -70.79 11.52
C PRO A 219 28.84 -70.51 10.97
N LEU A 220 28.96 -69.51 10.09
CA LEU A 220 30.24 -69.10 9.48
C LEU A 220 31.36 -68.85 10.50
N SER A 221 31.03 -68.38 11.70
CA SER A 221 32.02 -68.03 12.74
C SER A 221 32.91 -69.20 13.15
N LEU A 222 32.38 -70.43 13.12
CA LEU A 222 33.05 -71.66 13.55
C LEU A 222 33.93 -72.32 12.48
N LEU A 223 33.96 -71.76 11.27
CA LEU A 223 34.73 -72.31 10.16
C LEU A 223 36.20 -71.88 10.19
N SER A 224 37.06 -72.71 9.60
CA SER A 224 38.47 -72.41 9.39
C SER A 224 38.67 -71.21 8.45
N GLY A 225 39.89 -70.69 8.39
CA GLY A 225 40.25 -69.59 7.47
C GLY A 225 39.95 -69.95 6.01
N GLY A 226 40.39 -71.12 5.57
CA GLY A 226 40.23 -71.58 4.19
C GLY A 226 38.79 -71.85 3.80
N GLU A 227 38.01 -72.47 4.69
CA GLU A 227 36.58 -72.67 4.47
C GLU A 227 35.86 -71.32 4.31
N LYS A 228 36.19 -70.33 5.15
CA LYS A 228 35.62 -68.98 5.03
C LYS A 228 35.94 -68.34 3.70
N VAL A 229 37.19 -68.47 3.21
CA VAL A 229 37.61 -67.93 1.91
C VAL A 229 36.85 -68.61 0.77
N ALA A 230 36.76 -69.93 0.80
CA ALA A 230 36.04 -70.70 -0.21
C ALA A 230 34.55 -70.33 -0.26
N ILE A 231 33.89 -70.27 0.90
CA ILE A 231 32.48 -69.88 0.98
C ILE A 231 32.28 -68.44 0.49
N ALA A 232 33.18 -67.51 0.82
CA ALA A 232 33.10 -66.15 0.35
C ALA A 232 33.16 -66.07 -1.19
N ILE A 233 34.02 -66.87 -1.83
CA ILE A 233 34.10 -66.98 -3.29
C ILE A 233 32.81 -67.57 -3.85
N ALA A 234 32.34 -68.72 -3.34
CA ALA A 234 31.09 -69.35 -3.75
C ALA A 234 29.90 -68.37 -3.65
N LEU A 235 29.76 -67.66 -2.52
CA LEU A 235 28.72 -66.66 -2.34
C LEU A 235 28.83 -65.51 -3.34
N ARG A 236 30.04 -65.00 -3.58
CA ARG A 236 30.23 -63.88 -4.51
C ARG A 236 29.90 -64.26 -5.95
N LEU A 237 30.28 -65.47 -6.36
CA LEU A 237 29.87 -66.09 -7.61
C LEU A 237 28.36 -66.27 -7.70
N ALA A 238 27.75 -66.78 -6.63
CA ALA A 238 26.31 -67.03 -6.56
C ALA A 238 25.49 -65.74 -6.65
N ILE A 239 25.93 -64.69 -5.97
CA ILE A 239 25.33 -63.35 -6.06
C ILE A 239 25.48 -62.82 -7.48
N ALA A 240 26.68 -62.91 -8.08
CA ALA A 240 26.89 -62.47 -9.45
C ALA A 240 25.97 -63.21 -10.44
N LYS A 241 25.79 -64.53 -10.26
CA LYS A 241 24.90 -65.36 -11.08
C LYS A 241 23.41 -65.11 -10.80
N ALA A 242 23.03 -64.78 -9.57
CA ALA A 242 21.66 -64.42 -9.24
C ALA A 242 21.27 -63.03 -9.78
N LEU A 243 22.24 -62.13 -9.91
CA LEU A 243 22.05 -60.79 -10.49
C LEU A 243 22.17 -60.77 -12.02
N ALA A 244 22.98 -61.64 -12.61
CA ALA A 244 23.20 -61.72 -14.05
C ALA A 244 22.85 -63.11 -14.60
N GLU A 245 21.94 -63.18 -15.58
CA GLU A 245 21.52 -64.44 -16.22
C GLU A 245 22.71 -65.24 -16.77
N THR A 246 23.76 -64.57 -17.25
CA THR A 246 25.00 -65.18 -17.73
C THR A 246 26.22 -64.52 -17.10
N LEU A 247 27.13 -65.32 -16.58
CA LEU A 247 28.40 -64.87 -16.01
C LEU A 247 29.51 -65.38 -16.92
N SER A 248 30.03 -64.51 -17.80
CA SER A 248 31.06 -64.87 -18.79
C SER A 248 32.48 -64.67 -18.26
N THR A 249 32.68 -63.63 -17.46
CA THR A 249 34.00 -63.21 -16.97
C THR A 249 33.90 -62.71 -15.54
N ILE A 250 34.90 -63.05 -14.71
CA ILE A 250 35.11 -62.48 -13.38
C ILE A 250 36.49 -61.86 -13.30
N ILE A 251 36.57 -60.72 -12.63
CA ILE A 251 37.83 -60.04 -12.33
C ILE A 251 37.97 -59.97 -10.82
N MET A 252 39.06 -60.51 -10.28
CA MET A 252 39.42 -60.47 -8.88
C MET A 252 40.67 -59.59 -8.72
N ASP A 253 40.48 -58.42 -8.14
CA ASP A 253 41.57 -57.47 -7.87
C ASP A 253 42.13 -57.70 -6.46
N GLU A 254 43.41 -58.08 -6.39
CA GLU A 254 44.15 -58.42 -5.18
C GLU A 254 43.37 -59.33 -4.20
N PRO A 255 42.93 -60.53 -4.62
CA PRO A 255 42.08 -61.40 -3.79
C PRO A 255 42.79 -61.95 -2.55
N THR A 256 44.11 -61.82 -2.46
CA THR A 256 44.94 -62.24 -1.31
C THR A 256 45.20 -61.12 -0.32
N ILE A 257 44.69 -59.91 -0.55
CA ILE A 257 44.94 -58.77 0.33
C ILE A 257 44.35 -59.04 1.72
N HIS A 258 45.20 -58.99 2.75
CA HIS A 258 44.90 -59.35 4.16
C HIS A 258 44.75 -60.86 4.45
N LEU A 259 45.14 -61.75 3.53
CA LEU A 259 45.32 -63.18 3.82
C LEU A 259 46.74 -63.44 4.33
N ASP A 260 46.84 -64.30 5.34
CA ASP A 260 48.12 -64.89 5.76
C ASP A 260 48.59 -65.94 4.74
N GLU A 261 49.82 -66.42 4.88
CA GLU A 261 50.43 -67.38 3.95
C GLU A 261 49.64 -68.70 3.86
N GLU A 262 49.05 -69.13 4.97
CA GLU A 262 48.21 -70.34 5.00
C GLU A 262 46.93 -70.15 4.18
N ARG A 263 46.20 -69.05 4.40
CA ARG A 263 44.96 -68.74 3.66
C ARG A 263 45.18 -68.47 2.17
N ARG A 264 46.36 -67.98 1.81
CA ARG A 264 46.77 -67.77 0.42
C ARG A 264 46.93 -69.09 -0.32
N LYS A 265 47.59 -70.07 0.30
CA LYS A 265 47.69 -71.45 -0.23
C LYS A 265 46.31 -72.11 -0.32
N GLU A 266 45.46 -71.89 0.66
CA GLU A 266 44.07 -72.37 0.63
C GLU A 266 43.29 -71.76 -0.55
N LEU A 267 43.44 -70.44 -0.80
CA LEU A 267 42.83 -69.77 -1.97
C LEU A 267 43.29 -70.38 -3.29
N VAL A 268 44.60 -70.64 -3.43
CA VAL A 268 45.20 -71.29 -4.61
C VAL A 268 44.54 -72.64 -4.87
N GLU A 269 44.37 -73.48 -3.85
CA GLU A 269 43.75 -74.81 -4.00
C GLU A 269 42.24 -74.73 -4.32
N VAL A 270 41.53 -73.76 -3.73
CA VAL A 270 40.12 -73.49 -4.04
C VAL A 270 39.95 -73.08 -5.49
N VAL A 271 40.81 -72.16 -5.98
CA VAL A 271 40.80 -71.72 -7.39
C VAL A 271 41.15 -72.87 -8.33
N LYS A 272 42.21 -73.65 -8.04
CA LYS A 272 42.56 -74.85 -8.83
C LYS A 272 41.38 -75.82 -8.93
N SER A 273 40.68 -76.06 -7.82
CA SER A 273 39.54 -76.98 -7.77
C SER A 273 38.33 -76.47 -8.57
N PHE A 274 38.08 -75.16 -8.54
CA PHE A 274 36.97 -74.53 -9.26
C PHE A 274 36.99 -74.76 -10.78
N PHE A 275 38.17 -74.78 -11.40
CA PHE A 275 38.34 -74.93 -12.85
C PHE A 275 38.51 -76.39 -13.33
N ARG A 276 38.71 -77.36 -12.43
CA ARG A 276 38.97 -78.76 -12.81
C ARG A 276 37.79 -79.49 -13.47
N GLU A 277 36.54 -79.16 -13.16
CA GLU A 277 35.36 -79.93 -13.60
C GLU A 277 34.36 -79.10 -14.44
N GLY A 278 34.88 -78.48 -15.50
CA GLY A 278 34.10 -77.67 -16.44
C GLY A 278 33.75 -76.32 -15.86
N ALA A 279 34.29 -75.25 -16.45
CA ALA A 279 34.24 -73.93 -15.86
C ALA A 279 32.79 -73.42 -15.70
N VAL A 280 32.39 -73.15 -14.46
CA VAL A 280 31.14 -72.43 -14.13
C VAL A 280 31.11 -71.07 -14.82
N VAL A 281 32.29 -70.45 -14.91
CA VAL A 281 32.53 -69.14 -15.50
C VAL A 281 33.58 -69.32 -16.59
N PRO A 282 33.30 -68.95 -17.85
CA PRO A 282 34.22 -69.13 -18.97
C PRO A 282 35.60 -68.47 -18.77
N GLN A 283 35.69 -67.37 -18.01
CA GLN A 283 36.94 -66.64 -17.82
C GLN A 283 37.06 -66.05 -16.41
N MET A 284 38.25 -66.16 -15.81
CA MET A 284 38.59 -65.48 -14.56
C MET A 284 39.94 -64.78 -14.70
N VAL A 285 39.98 -63.51 -14.34
CA VAL A 285 41.17 -62.65 -14.35
C VAL A 285 41.53 -62.35 -12.90
N ILE A 286 42.73 -62.73 -12.48
CA ILE A 286 43.26 -62.37 -11.17
C ILE A 286 44.33 -61.30 -11.37
N ILE A 287 44.20 -60.19 -10.65
CA ILE A 287 45.21 -59.13 -10.59
C ILE A 287 45.87 -59.25 -9.22
N THR A 288 47.17 -59.52 -9.17
CA THR A 288 47.88 -59.59 -7.90
C THR A 288 49.37 -59.34 -8.04
N HIS A 289 50.00 -58.90 -6.94
CA HIS A 289 51.46 -58.89 -6.77
C HIS A 289 52.01 -60.19 -6.19
N ASP A 290 51.14 -61.16 -5.90
CA ASP A 290 51.45 -62.41 -5.24
C ASP A 290 51.83 -63.53 -6.21
N ARG A 291 53.04 -64.04 -6.06
CA ARG A 291 53.59 -65.05 -6.98
C ARG A 291 53.01 -66.44 -6.77
N GLU A 292 52.42 -66.73 -5.61
CA GLU A 292 51.83 -68.05 -5.34
C GLU A 292 50.60 -68.33 -6.22
N LEU A 293 49.91 -67.27 -6.68
CA LEU A 293 48.78 -67.38 -7.61
C LEU A 293 49.21 -67.56 -9.07
N GLU A 294 50.51 -67.47 -9.40
CA GLU A 294 51.00 -67.79 -10.75
C GLU A 294 50.70 -69.25 -11.12
N GLU A 295 50.71 -70.17 -10.14
CA GLU A 295 50.50 -71.60 -10.35
C GLU A 295 49.09 -71.99 -10.82
N VAL A 296 48.10 -71.12 -10.62
CA VAL A 296 46.70 -71.40 -10.98
C VAL A 296 46.30 -70.82 -12.33
N ALA A 297 47.17 -69.99 -12.92
CA ALA A 297 46.84 -69.26 -14.12
C ALA A 297 47.16 -70.07 -15.39
N ASP A 298 46.18 -70.16 -16.30
CA ASP A 298 46.42 -70.67 -17.66
C ASP A 298 47.26 -69.69 -18.50
N THR A 299 47.19 -68.39 -18.18
CA THR A 299 47.93 -67.33 -18.85
C THR A 299 48.36 -66.28 -17.83
N LEU A 300 49.65 -65.96 -17.83
CA LEU A 300 50.25 -64.97 -16.94
C LEU A 300 50.61 -63.71 -17.75
N TYR A 301 50.22 -62.54 -17.25
CA TYR A 301 50.65 -61.25 -17.79
C TYR A 301 51.48 -60.51 -16.73
N GLN A 302 52.78 -60.40 -16.92
CA GLN A 302 53.65 -59.73 -15.96
C GLN A 302 53.76 -58.24 -16.31
N VAL A 303 53.38 -57.37 -15.36
CA VAL A 303 53.38 -55.91 -15.54
C VAL A 303 54.48 -55.27 -14.70
N GLU A 304 55.38 -54.53 -15.34
CA GLU A 304 56.48 -53.82 -14.69
C GLU A 304 56.45 -52.32 -15.03
N LYS A 305 56.88 -51.48 -14.09
CA LYS A 305 57.00 -50.04 -14.30
C LYS A 305 58.44 -49.68 -14.69
N ILE A 306 58.65 -49.39 -15.98
CA ILE A 306 59.97 -49.06 -16.55
C ILE A 306 59.98 -47.59 -16.95
N ASN A 307 60.86 -46.79 -16.33
CA ASN A 307 60.97 -45.34 -16.57
C ASN A 307 59.65 -44.58 -16.41
N GLY A 308 58.82 -44.98 -15.43
CA GLY A 308 57.52 -44.34 -15.17
C GLY A 308 56.36 -44.85 -16.03
N VAL A 309 56.61 -45.74 -17.00
CA VAL A 309 55.60 -46.29 -17.90
C VAL A 309 55.39 -47.78 -17.59
N SER A 310 54.13 -48.22 -17.50
CA SER A 310 53.80 -49.65 -17.35
C SER A 310 54.06 -50.40 -18.65
N LYS A 311 54.79 -51.51 -18.58
CA LYS A 311 55.07 -52.42 -19.69
C LYS A 311 54.71 -53.84 -19.31
N ILE A 312 54.20 -54.61 -20.28
CA ILE A 312 54.04 -56.06 -20.16
C ILE A 312 55.37 -56.69 -20.57
N VAL A 313 55.95 -57.50 -19.69
CA VAL A 313 57.29 -58.09 -19.85
C VAL A 313 57.26 -59.61 -20.06
N GLY A 314 56.08 -60.23 -19.93
CA GLY A 314 55.80 -61.64 -20.16
C GLY A 314 54.32 -61.81 -20.46
#